data_AF-A0A1S9P7W9-F1
#
_entry.id   AF-A0A1S9P7W9-F1
#
_cell.length_a   1.000
_cell.length_b   1.000
_cell.length_c   1.000
_cell.angle_alpha   90.00
_cell.angle_beta   90.00
_cell.angle_gamma   90.00
#
_symmetry.space_group_name_H-M   'P 1'
#
loop_
_entity.id
_entity.type
_entity.pdbx_description
1 polymer ?
#
loop_
_entity_poly.entity_id
_entity_poly.type
_entity_poly.pdbx_seq_one_letter_code
_entity_poly.pdbx_strand_id
1 'polypeptide(L)'
;MGDNSAYGKPFVEKQLQTLANHLLLTSENIPEIGLYKGKTGICLFFYLYSSYSKTEFYDNSGGELLELIFEQVPAETDISFATGLAGLGWAIEFLSRRKLIDADTDEVLADIDEALLECYTGKSSTADDDSMLQIVPYLLMRESSKPRVEDDACLKILRQLKWLVDLQIQSIFQNRDANYQHRLSIDNLLNVLYHLIANPNAGGNNYAFLLPTLNAVTQINNDNLLAEFTKLTHLLLALQTRVSDPQIHHQFQLIIQLLRNQTAAISNHHGFAAEVNSIAKKTSIDLIYQLPLHLQPEHNGPYQLSDDTFWHGIVENINKHKPGLDGLAGLGLHILNRAS
;
A
#
# COMPACT_ATOMS: atom_id res chain seq x y z
N MET A 1 -19.26 0.62 25.66
CA MET A 1 -18.89 -0.79 25.90
C MET A 1 -19.95 -1.65 25.26
N GLY A 2 -19.85 -1.84 23.95
CA GLY A 2 -20.68 -2.75 23.17
C GLY A 2 -19.78 -3.87 22.70
N ASP A 3 -20.22 -5.09 22.91
CA ASP A 3 -19.54 -6.33 22.56
C ASP A 3 -19.36 -6.39 21.03
N ASN A 4 -18.14 -6.13 20.55
CA ASN A 4 -17.78 -6.18 19.13
C ASN A 4 -17.35 -7.59 18.68
N SER A 5 -17.60 -8.62 19.51
CA SER A 5 -17.28 -10.01 19.19
C SER A 5 -18.48 -10.75 18.59
N ALA A 6 -18.90 -10.36 17.37
CA ALA A 6 -19.92 -11.13 16.65
C ALA A 6 -19.46 -12.57 16.29
N TYR A 7 -18.16 -12.88 16.44
CA TYR A 7 -17.60 -14.21 16.29
C TYR A 7 -16.62 -14.51 17.43
N GLY A 8 -16.76 -15.69 18.05
CA GLY A 8 -15.82 -16.13 19.08
C GLY A 8 -14.42 -16.32 18.51
N LYS A 9 -13.39 -15.99 19.31
CA LYS A 9 -11.96 -16.19 19.00
C LYS A 9 -11.62 -17.50 18.26
N PRO A 10 -12.23 -18.67 18.59
CA PRO A 10 -11.95 -19.92 17.87
C PRO A 10 -12.34 -19.93 16.39
N PHE A 11 -13.40 -19.19 16.01
CA PHE A 11 -13.83 -19.11 14.62
C PHE A 11 -12.80 -18.35 13.78
N VAL A 12 -12.34 -17.22 14.28
CA VAL A 12 -11.35 -16.36 13.63
C VAL A 12 -10.01 -17.10 13.43
N GLU A 13 -9.54 -17.79 14.48
CA GLU A 13 -8.32 -18.61 14.40
C GLU A 13 -8.42 -19.69 13.33
N LYS A 14 -9.57 -20.36 13.22
CA LYS A 14 -9.81 -21.40 12.20
C LYS A 14 -9.74 -20.82 10.77
N GLN A 15 -10.31 -19.64 10.53
CA GLN A 15 -10.28 -19.03 9.19
C GLN A 15 -8.86 -18.61 8.81
N LEU A 16 -8.13 -17.98 9.75
CA LEU A 16 -6.73 -17.61 9.54
C LEU A 16 -5.85 -18.83 9.24
N GLN A 17 -6.03 -19.91 10.00
CA GLN A 17 -5.28 -21.15 9.78
C GLN A 17 -5.61 -21.78 8.42
N THR A 18 -6.87 -21.73 8.02
CA THR A 18 -7.30 -22.26 6.71
C THR A 18 -6.64 -21.50 5.56
N LEU A 19 -6.63 -20.16 5.63
CA LEU A 19 -5.96 -19.31 4.64
C LEU A 19 -4.45 -19.56 4.64
N ALA A 20 -3.82 -19.59 5.82
CA ALA A 20 -2.38 -19.79 5.94
C ALA A 20 -1.93 -21.15 5.42
N ASN A 21 -2.64 -22.23 5.73
CA ASN A 21 -2.36 -23.56 5.20
C ASN A 21 -2.49 -23.61 3.67
N HIS A 22 -3.50 -22.96 3.11
CA HIS A 22 -3.65 -22.92 1.66
C HIS A 22 -2.51 -22.14 0.99
N LEU A 23 -2.14 -20.98 1.55
CA LEU A 23 -1.02 -20.18 1.06
C LEU A 23 0.30 -20.93 1.18
N LEU A 24 0.51 -21.70 2.24
CA LEU A 24 1.72 -22.51 2.43
C LEU A 24 1.86 -23.58 1.33
N LEU A 25 0.76 -24.23 0.96
CA LEU A 25 0.76 -25.26 -0.09
C LEU A 25 0.95 -24.70 -1.50
N THR A 26 0.71 -23.40 -1.69
CA THR A 26 0.70 -22.76 -3.02
C THR A 26 1.84 -21.77 -3.23
N SER A 27 2.45 -21.24 -2.17
CA SER A 27 3.41 -20.14 -2.20
C SER A 27 4.60 -20.39 -3.11
N GLU A 28 5.22 -21.56 -3.04
CA GLU A 28 6.40 -21.92 -3.85
C GLU A 28 6.12 -21.86 -5.36
N ASN A 29 4.91 -22.23 -5.77
CA ASN A 29 4.49 -22.34 -7.17
C ASN A 29 4.09 -20.99 -7.80
N ILE A 30 4.05 -19.91 -7.01
CA ILE A 30 3.67 -18.59 -7.52
C ILE A 30 4.89 -17.95 -8.20
N PRO A 31 4.86 -17.68 -9.52
CA PRO A 31 6.00 -17.10 -10.19
C PRO A 31 6.22 -15.62 -9.82
N GLU A 32 5.17 -14.90 -9.45
CA GLU A 32 5.26 -13.50 -9.08
C GLU A 32 5.92 -13.30 -7.70
N ILE A 33 6.96 -12.47 -7.63
CA ILE A 33 7.63 -12.13 -6.37
C ILE A 33 6.95 -10.98 -5.63
N GLY A 34 6.25 -10.10 -6.35
CA GLY A 34 5.82 -8.79 -5.82
C GLY A 34 4.82 -8.79 -4.68
N LEU A 35 4.54 -7.60 -4.15
CA LEU A 35 3.75 -7.42 -2.94
C LEU A 35 2.26 -7.73 -3.13
N TYR A 36 1.63 -7.19 -4.18
CA TYR A 36 0.17 -7.34 -4.35
C TYR A 36 -0.23 -8.72 -4.83
N LYS A 37 0.48 -9.28 -5.81
CA LYS A 37 0.09 -10.53 -6.47
C LYS A 37 1.03 -11.71 -6.19
N GLY A 38 2.13 -11.46 -5.49
CA GLY A 38 3.23 -12.41 -5.39
C GLY A 38 3.57 -12.85 -3.97
N LYS A 39 4.68 -13.58 -3.90
CA LYS A 39 5.21 -14.22 -2.69
C LYS A 39 5.51 -13.24 -1.55
N THR A 40 5.94 -12.02 -1.84
CA THR A 40 6.23 -11.01 -0.81
C THR A 40 5.01 -10.70 0.05
N GLY A 41 3.81 -10.60 -0.56
CA GLY A 41 2.58 -10.37 0.20
C GLY A 41 2.21 -11.52 1.13
N ILE A 42 2.49 -12.75 0.70
CA ILE A 42 2.25 -13.97 1.50
C ILE A 42 3.24 -14.04 2.65
N CYS A 43 4.51 -13.79 2.38
CA CYS A 43 5.57 -13.69 3.39
C CYS A 43 5.20 -12.68 4.48
N LEU A 44 4.75 -11.49 4.09
CA LEU A 44 4.27 -10.47 5.03
C LEU A 44 3.11 -10.97 5.90
N PHE A 45 2.15 -11.70 5.31
CA PHE A 45 1.06 -12.31 6.05
C PHE A 45 1.53 -13.38 7.04
N PHE A 46 2.48 -14.25 6.65
CA PHE A 46 3.01 -15.29 7.53
C PHE A 46 3.69 -14.73 8.78
N TYR A 47 4.54 -13.71 8.66
CA TYR A 47 5.15 -13.06 9.84
C TYR A 47 4.12 -12.37 10.74
N LEU A 48 3.11 -11.73 10.16
CA LEU A 48 2.05 -11.10 10.94
C LEU A 48 1.16 -12.15 11.63
N TYR A 49 0.91 -13.27 10.97
CA TYR A 49 0.16 -14.38 11.55
C TYR A 49 0.96 -15.15 12.60
N SER A 50 2.27 -15.34 12.43
CA SER A 50 3.15 -15.96 13.43
C SER A 50 3.14 -15.15 14.72
N SER A 51 3.23 -13.82 14.62
CA SER A 51 3.14 -12.90 15.75
C SER A 51 1.79 -12.98 16.47
N TYR A 52 0.68 -13.09 15.74
CA TYR A 52 -0.66 -13.23 16.32
C TYR A 52 -0.87 -14.59 16.99
N SER A 53 -0.55 -15.68 16.28
CA SER A 53 -0.75 -17.06 16.73
C SER A 53 0.28 -17.50 17.77
N LYS A 54 1.40 -16.78 17.90
CA LYS A 54 2.57 -17.14 18.72
C LYS A 54 3.15 -18.50 18.34
N THR A 55 3.16 -18.80 17.05
CA THR A 55 3.71 -20.05 16.52
C THR A 55 4.94 -19.76 15.67
N GLU A 56 6.04 -20.44 15.96
CA GLU A 56 7.28 -20.36 15.17
C GLU A 56 7.12 -21.00 13.78
N PHE A 57 6.11 -21.85 13.59
CA PHE A 57 5.90 -22.55 12.32
C PHE A 57 5.71 -21.58 11.14
N TYR A 58 4.83 -20.59 11.28
CA TYR A 58 4.62 -19.59 10.24
C TYR A 58 5.75 -18.56 10.17
N ASP A 59 6.51 -18.39 11.25
CA ASP A 59 7.71 -17.56 11.26
C ASP A 59 8.80 -18.18 10.37
N ASN A 60 9.12 -19.46 10.60
CA ASN A 60 10.03 -20.25 9.79
C ASN A 60 9.57 -20.32 8.33
N SER A 61 8.27 -20.54 8.09
CA SER A 61 7.70 -20.54 6.74
C SER A 61 7.85 -19.18 6.04
N GLY A 62 7.75 -18.08 6.79
CA GLY A 62 8.00 -16.73 6.29
C GLY A 62 9.49 -16.50 5.97
N GLY A 63 10.39 -17.01 6.80
CA GLY A 63 11.84 -17.00 6.57
C GLY A 63 12.25 -17.75 5.31
N GLU A 64 11.82 -19.01 5.19
CA GLU A 64 12.08 -19.85 4.01
C GLU A 64 11.53 -19.21 2.73
N LEU A 65 10.32 -18.63 2.78
CA LEU A 65 9.75 -17.94 1.63
C LEU A 65 10.51 -16.66 1.27
N LEU A 66 11.05 -15.93 2.26
CA LEU A 66 11.85 -14.73 2.03
C LEU A 66 13.20 -15.09 1.38
N GLU A 67 13.88 -16.13 1.85
CA GLU A 67 15.10 -16.66 1.23
C GLU A 67 14.83 -17.07 -0.22
N LEU A 68 13.74 -17.81 -0.47
CA LEU A 68 13.33 -18.18 -1.82
C LEU A 68 13.07 -16.98 -2.72
N ILE A 69 12.46 -15.91 -2.19
CA ILE A 69 12.25 -14.68 -2.96
C ILE A 69 13.60 -14.11 -3.38
N PHE A 70 14.56 -13.96 -2.45
CA PHE A 70 15.89 -13.44 -2.74
C PHE A 70 16.67 -14.27 -3.77
N GLU A 71 16.60 -15.61 -3.67
CA GLU A 71 17.22 -16.51 -4.65
C GLU A 71 16.61 -16.38 -6.05
N GLN A 72 15.32 -16.03 -6.12
CA GLN A 72 14.57 -16.00 -7.37
C GLN A 72 14.44 -14.61 -7.99
N VAL A 73 14.86 -13.52 -7.31
CA VAL A 73 14.77 -12.14 -7.86
C VAL A 73 15.51 -12.08 -9.19
N PRO A 74 14.82 -11.94 -10.33
CA PRO A 74 15.51 -11.81 -11.60
C PRO A 74 16.35 -10.51 -11.64
N ALA A 75 17.48 -10.53 -12.33
CA ALA A 75 18.29 -9.31 -12.51
C ALA A 75 17.50 -8.17 -13.18
N GLU A 76 16.48 -8.51 -13.97
CA GLU A 76 15.59 -7.57 -14.69
C GLU A 76 14.27 -7.31 -13.93
N THR A 77 14.22 -7.57 -12.62
CA THR A 77 13.04 -7.28 -11.81
C THR A 77 12.65 -5.82 -11.93
N ASP A 78 11.37 -5.56 -12.17
CA ASP A 78 10.87 -4.21 -12.25
C ASP A 78 10.99 -3.49 -10.88
N ILE A 79 11.09 -2.17 -10.92
CA ILE A 79 11.27 -1.34 -9.72
C ILE A 79 9.94 -0.94 -9.05
N SER A 80 8.80 -1.42 -9.56
CA SER A 80 7.49 -1.00 -9.09
C SER A 80 7.24 -1.45 -7.66
N PHE A 81 6.30 -0.77 -7.01
CA PHE A 81 5.84 -1.17 -5.69
C PHE A 81 4.93 -2.40 -5.73
N ALA A 82 4.12 -2.50 -6.78
CA ALA A 82 3.09 -3.51 -6.88
C ALA A 82 3.65 -4.91 -7.15
N THR A 83 4.61 -5.00 -8.07
CA THR A 83 5.15 -6.26 -8.57
C THR A 83 6.66 -6.42 -8.36
N GLY A 84 7.35 -5.34 -8.00
CA GLY A 84 8.80 -5.24 -8.11
C GLY A 84 9.57 -5.03 -6.80
N LEU A 85 10.82 -4.59 -6.96
CA LEU A 85 11.82 -4.44 -5.89
C LEU A 85 11.38 -3.48 -4.78
N ALA A 86 10.70 -2.38 -5.11
CA ALA A 86 10.27 -1.41 -4.12
C ALA A 86 9.23 -2.00 -3.15
N GLY A 87 8.36 -2.89 -3.64
CA GLY A 87 7.39 -3.60 -2.79
C GLY A 87 8.07 -4.60 -1.85
N LEU A 88 9.06 -5.33 -2.36
CA LEU A 88 9.89 -6.26 -1.57
C LEU A 88 10.67 -5.52 -0.48
N GLY A 89 11.40 -4.46 -0.85
CA GLY A 89 12.15 -3.66 0.11
C GLY A 89 11.26 -3.01 1.16
N TRP A 90 10.06 -2.57 0.78
CA TRP A 90 9.10 -2.01 1.73
C TRP A 90 8.62 -3.06 2.74
N ALA A 91 8.36 -4.29 2.29
CA ALA A 91 7.94 -5.37 3.18
C ALA A 91 9.04 -5.75 4.19
N ILE A 92 10.30 -5.85 3.74
CA ILE A 92 11.45 -6.16 4.60
C ILE A 92 11.64 -5.05 5.66
N GLU A 93 11.64 -3.78 5.24
CA GLU A 93 11.76 -2.66 6.17
C GLU A 93 10.59 -2.64 7.16
N PHE A 94 9.36 -2.87 6.69
CA PHE A 94 8.18 -2.96 7.55
C PHE A 94 8.32 -4.07 8.61
N LEU A 95 8.75 -5.28 8.21
CA LEU A 95 8.94 -6.41 9.11
C LEU A 95 10.04 -6.13 10.16
N SER A 96 11.17 -5.56 9.73
CA SER A 96 12.27 -5.20 10.62
C SER A 96 11.85 -4.14 11.64
N ARG A 97 11.13 -3.10 11.20
CA ARG A 97 10.59 -2.06 12.10
C ARG A 97 9.62 -2.59 13.14
N ARG A 98 8.84 -3.63 12.81
CA ARG A 98 7.97 -4.31 13.77
C ARG A 98 8.69 -5.34 14.63
N LYS A 99 10.01 -5.50 14.46
CA LYS A 99 10.86 -6.50 15.14
C LYS A 99 10.38 -7.93 14.89
N LEU A 100 9.83 -8.18 13.70
CA LEU A 100 9.41 -9.51 13.26
C LEU A 100 10.56 -10.26 12.57
N ILE A 101 11.53 -9.52 12.03
CA ILE A 101 12.79 -10.07 11.53
C ILE A 101 13.95 -9.31 12.16
N ASP A 102 15.06 -10.00 12.40
CA ASP A 102 16.32 -9.41 12.82
C ASP A 102 17.20 -9.21 11.58
N ALA A 103 17.09 -8.03 10.97
CA ALA A 103 17.79 -7.68 9.74
C ALA A 103 18.37 -6.27 9.83
N ASP A 104 19.64 -6.12 9.46
CA ASP A 104 20.21 -4.81 9.17
C ASP A 104 19.73 -4.36 7.80
N THR A 105 18.65 -3.59 7.79
CA THR A 105 17.99 -3.19 6.54
C THR A 105 18.82 -2.23 5.71
N ASP A 106 19.84 -1.58 6.26
CA ASP A 106 20.75 -0.77 5.45
C ASP A 106 21.76 -1.63 4.67
N GLU A 107 22.07 -2.84 5.14
CA GLU A 107 22.86 -3.82 4.39
C GLU A 107 21.96 -4.61 3.42
N VAL A 108 20.88 -5.21 3.94
CA VAL A 108 20.01 -6.10 3.17
C VAL A 108 19.32 -5.40 1.99
N LEU A 109 19.05 -4.10 2.11
CA LEU A 109 18.35 -3.32 1.08
C LEU A 109 19.29 -2.43 0.24
N ALA A 110 20.61 -2.50 0.45
CA ALA A 110 21.58 -1.69 -0.28
C ALA A 110 21.48 -1.91 -1.79
N ASP A 111 21.45 -3.17 -2.24
CA ASP A 111 21.35 -3.52 -3.66
C ASP A 111 20.02 -3.03 -4.26
N ILE A 112 18.93 -3.04 -3.49
CA ILE A 112 17.64 -2.50 -3.93
C ILE A 112 17.73 -0.98 -4.06
N ASP A 113 18.32 -0.28 -3.08
CA ASP A 113 18.49 1.17 -3.13
C ASP A 113 19.33 1.62 -4.33
N GLU A 114 20.41 0.90 -4.60
CA GLU A 114 21.28 1.14 -5.74
C GLU A 114 20.56 0.86 -7.06
N ALA A 115 19.88 -0.29 -7.20
CA ALA A 115 19.12 -0.63 -8.40
C ALA A 115 18.02 0.40 -8.71
N LEU A 116 17.32 0.89 -7.69
CA LEU A 116 16.35 1.98 -7.84
C LEU A 116 17.03 3.24 -8.37
N LEU A 117 18.16 3.65 -7.78
CA LEU A 117 18.87 4.87 -8.18
C LEU A 117 19.44 4.75 -9.61
N GLU A 118 20.04 3.62 -9.96
CA GLU A 118 20.59 3.35 -11.28
C GLU A 118 19.51 3.39 -12.36
N CYS A 119 18.37 2.73 -12.12
CA CYS A 119 17.28 2.72 -13.09
C CYS A 119 16.79 4.16 -13.40
N TYR A 120 16.78 5.02 -12.39
CA TYR A 120 16.26 6.37 -12.50
C TYR A 120 17.26 7.40 -13.02
N THR A 121 18.54 7.25 -12.70
CA THR A 121 19.61 8.08 -13.27
C THR A 121 19.92 7.72 -14.73
N GLY A 122 19.69 6.46 -15.12
CA GLY A 122 19.85 5.99 -16.51
C GLY A 122 18.67 6.34 -17.44
N LYS A 123 17.48 6.63 -16.90
CA LYS A 123 16.34 7.12 -17.70
C LYS A 123 16.57 8.58 -18.08
N SER A 124 16.66 8.88 -19.38
CA SER A 124 16.48 10.25 -19.86
C SER A 124 15.12 10.73 -19.38
N SER A 125 15.09 11.72 -18.49
CA SER A 125 13.87 12.25 -17.85
C SER A 125 12.87 12.74 -18.91
N THR A 126 12.06 11.85 -19.45
CA THR A 126 10.88 12.28 -20.20
C THR A 126 9.80 12.54 -19.17
N ALA A 127 9.16 13.70 -19.33
CA ALA A 127 8.01 14.10 -18.53
C ALA A 127 6.85 13.08 -18.54
N ASP A 128 6.92 12.07 -19.41
CA ASP A 128 5.84 11.12 -19.67
C ASP A 128 5.85 9.87 -18.76
N ASP A 129 6.95 9.59 -18.05
CA ASP A 129 7.07 8.42 -17.17
C ASP A 129 6.77 8.81 -15.70
N ASP A 130 5.70 8.26 -15.11
CA ASP A 130 5.30 8.47 -13.71
C ASP A 130 5.75 7.33 -12.77
N SER A 131 6.59 6.41 -13.25
CA SER A 131 7.01 5.22 -12.50
C SER A 131 7.75 5.49 -11.19
N MET A 132 8.49 6.61 -11.06
CA MET A 132 9.17 6.92 -9.79
C MET A 132 8.21 7.22 -8.64
N LEU A 133 6.97 7.63 -8.93
CA LEU A 133 5.98 7.79 -7.87
C LEU A 133 5.71 6.48 -7.14
N GLN A 134 5.92 5.34 -7.80
CA GLN A 134 5.71 4.04 -7.19
C GLN A 134 6.70 3.75 -6.06
N ILE A 135 7.90 4.34 -6.03
CA ILE A 135 8.86 4.08 -4.95
C ILE A 135 8.58 4.89 -3.67
N VAL A 136 7.61 5.81 -3.71
CA VAL A 136 7.29 6.69 -2.56
C VAL A 136 7.04 5.91 -1.27
N PRO A 137 6.17 4.87 -1.23
CA PRO A 137 5.89 4.21 0.05
C PRO A 137 7.12 3.51 0.63
N TYR A 138 7.97 2.94 -0.23
CA TYR A 138 9.26 2.37 0.14
C TYR A 138 10.18 3.42 0.77
N LEU A 139 10.40 4.53 0.05
CA LEU A 139 11.28 5.61 0.48
C LEU A 139 10.86 6.18 1.84
N LEU A 140 9.57 6.47 2.03
CA LEU A 140 9.05 7.01 3.29
C LEU A 140 9.18 6.02 4.45
N MET A 141 9.04 4.71 4.18
CA MET A 141 9.25 3.67 5.17
C MET A 141 10.72 3.62 5.62
N ARG A 142 11.66 3.73 4.68
CA ARG A 142 13.12 3.78 4.95
C ARG A 142 13.53 5.04 5.70
N GLU A 143 13.03 6.21 5.34
CA GLU A 143 13.39 7.47 6.00
C GLU A 143 12.93 7.54 7.47
N SER A 144 11.81 6.90 7.79
CA SER A 144 11.23 6.94 9.13
C SER A 144 11.72 5.82 10.07
N SER A 145 12.68 5.01 9.63
CA SER A 145 13.18 3.82 10.33
C SER A 145 14.09 4.13 11.51
N LYS A 146 15.13 4.96 11.31
CA LYS A 146 16.18 5.24 12.30
C LYS A 146 16.77 6.64 12.10
N PRO A 147 17.21 7.33 13.18
CA PRO A 147 18.01 8.55 13.05
C PRO A 147 19.37 8.20 12.43
N ARG A 148 19.69 8.81 11.28
CA ARG A 148 20.89 8.53 10.49
C ARG A 148 21.95 9.61 10.69
N VAL A 149 23.23 9.21 10.64
CA VAL A 149 24.37 10.14 10.63
C VAL A 149 24.49 10.78 9.24
N GLU A 150 24.87 12.06 9.15
CA GLU A 150 24.86 12.81 7.88
C GLU A 150 25.72 12.20 6.76
N ASP A 151 26.80 11.49 7.12
CA ASP A 151 27.74 10.90 6.17
C ASP A 151 27.42 9.47 5.72
N ASP A 152 26.32 8.91 6.22
CA ASP A 152 25.85 7.57 5.90
C ASP A 152 25.60 7.39 4.38
N ALA A 153 26.18 6.34 3.80
CA ALA A 153 26.11 6.08 2.36
C ALA A 153 24.67 5.79 1.91
N CYS A 154 23.94 5.02 2.69
CA CYS A 154 22.54 4.71 2.44
C CYS A 154 21.68 5.99 2.51
N LEU A 155 21.90 6.86 3.50
CA LEU A 155 21.24 8.17 3.58
C LEU A 155 21.48 9.03 2.34
N LYS A 156 22.69 8.99 1.76
CA LYS A 156 23.01 9.74 0.52
C LYS A 156 22.18 9.23 -0.66
N ILE A 157 22.01 7.92 -0.81
CA ILE A 157 21.17 7.32 -1.86
C ILE A 157 19.70 7.69 -1.66
N LEU A 158 19.17 7.51 -0.45
CA LEU A 158 17.77 7.85 -0.16
C LEU A 158 17.45 9.33 -0.42
N ARG A 159 18.36 10.24 -0.08
CA ARG A 159 18.22 11.67 -0.38
C ARG A 159 18.18 11.96 -1.88
N GLN A 160 18.99 11.25 -2.68
CA GLN A 160 18.96 11.39 -4.14
C GLN A 160 17.66 10.87 -4.73
N LEU A 161 17.21 9.68 -4.32
CA LEU A 161 15.91 9.13 -4.72
C LEU A 161 14.76 10.09 -4.35
N LYS A 162 14.78 10.65 -3.14
CA LYS A 162 13.79 11.64 -2.71
C LYS A 162 13.81 12.87 -3.60
N TRP A 163 14.98 13.40 -3.92
CA TRP A 163 15.11 14.56 -4.79
C TRP A 163 14.58 14.28 -6.20
N LEU A 164 14.83 13.08 -6.74
CA LEU A 164 14.27 12.66 -8.04
C LEU A 164 12.73 12.57 -8.00
N VAL A 165 12.15 12.04 -6.92
CA VAL A 165 10.69 12.04 -6.71
C VAL A 165 10.14 13.47 -6.63
N ASP A 166 10.80 14.36 -5.85
CA ASP A 166 10.42 15.77 -5.74
C ASP A 166 10.43 16.46 -7.12
N LEU A 167 11.47 16.22 -7.92
CA LEU A 167 11.57 16.74 -9.28
C LEU A 167 10.49 16.19 -10.20
N GLN A 168 10.19 14.90 -10.14
CA GLN A 168 9.15 14.29 -10.96
C GLN A 168 7.79 14.91 -10.62
N ILE A 169 7.42 15.01 -9.34
CA ILE A 169 6.19 15.68 -8.91
C ILE A 169 6.13 17.11 -9.47
N GLN A 170 7.21 17.88 -9.32
CA GLN A 170 7.27 19.23 -9.88
C GLN A 170 7.08 19.23 -11.40
N SER A 171 7.73 18.33 -12.14
CA SER A 171 7.59 18.22 -13.60
C SER A 171 6.16 17.87 -14.02
N ILE A 172 5.53 16.90 -13.36
CA ILE A 172 4.15 16.46 -13.65
C ILE A 172 3.17 17.64 -13.54
N PHE A 173 3.36 18.49 -12.53
CA PHE A 173 2.43 19.57 -12.22
C PHE A 173 2.79 20.93 -12.81
N GLN A 174 4.04 21.15 -13.22
CA GLN A 174 4.47 22.33 -13.97
C GLN A 174 4.26 22.17 -15.48
N ASN A 175 4.17 20.95 -15.99
CA ASN A 175 3.90 20.72 -17.40
C ASN A 175 2.51 21.25 -17.80
N ARG A 176 2.50 22.10 -18.84
CA ARG A 176 1.29 22.77 -19.35
C ARG A 176 0.43 21.88 -20.25
N ASP A 177 0.85 20.65 -20.53
CA ASP A 177 0.00 19.71 -21.25
C ASP A 177 -1.05 19.16 -20.29
N ALA A 178 -2.24 19.76 -20.30
CA ALA A 178 -3.38 19.33 -19.51
C ALA A 178 -3.65 17.81 -19.69
N ASN A 179 -3.31 17.23 -20.84
CA ASN A 179 -3.49 15.80 -21.08
C ASN A 179 -2.63 14.92 -20.17
N TYR A 180 -1.43 15.37 -19.75
CA TYR A 180 -0.57 14.57 -18.88
C TYR A 180 -1.13 14.47 -17.46
N GLN A 181 -1.65 15.58 -16.92
CA GLN A 181 -2.32 15.62 -15.60
C GLN A 181 -3.55 14.70 -15.53
N HIS A 182 -4.19 14.43 -16.67
CA HIS A 182 -5.33 13.51 -16.80
C HIS A 182 -4.92 12.04 -16.95
N ARG A 183 -3.64 11.72 -17.13
CA ARG A 183 -3.13 10.33 -17.26
C ARG A 183 -2.67 9.71 -15.95
N LEU A 184 -2.47 10.50 -14.89
CA LEU A 184 -1.96 9.99 -13.61
C LEU A 184 -2.92 8.93 -13.04
N SER A 185 -2.40 7.73 -12.77
CA SER A 185 -3.18 6.67 -12.13
C SER A 185 -3.58 7.08 -10.70
N ILE A 186 -4.68 6.53 -10.18
CA ILE A 186 -5.09 6.79 -8.79
C ILE A 186 -4.02 6.30 -7.80
N ASP A 187 -3.38 5.16 -8.06
CA ASP A 187 -2.27 4.66 -7.24
C ASP A 187 -1.12 5.68 -7.18
N ASN A 188 -0.73 6.27 -8.31
CA ASN A 188 0.29 7.31 -8.33
C ASN A 188 -0.16 8.62 -7.68
N LEU A 189 -1.44 8.97 -7.77
CA LEU A 189 -1.99 10.09 -7.01
C LEU A 189 -1.94 9.84 -5.49
N LEU A 190 -2.24 8.62 -5.04
CA LEU A 190 -2.07 8.24 -3.62
C LEU A 190 -0.61 8.41 -3.19
N ASN A 191 0.35 7.97 -4.02
CA ASN A 191 1.78 8.17 -3.77
C ASN A 191 2.15 9.66 -3.66
N VAL A 192 1.69 10.50 -4.60
CA VAL A 192 1.92 11.96 -4.55
C VAL A 192 1.39 12.56 -3.26
N LEU A 193 0.13 12.27 -2.90
CA LEU A 193 -0.48 12.81 -1.68
C LEU A 193 0.25 12.32 -0.44
N TYR A 194 0.64 11.04 -0.40
CA TYR A 194 1.37 10.47 0.72
C TYR A 194 2.73 11.15 0.91
N HIS A 195 3.45 11.40 -0.19
CA HIS A 195 4.70 12.15 -0.18
C HIS A 195 4.51 13.59 0.32
N LEU A 196 3.51 14.32 -0.16
CA LEU A 196 3.24 15.70 0.27
C LEU A 196 2.83 15.78 1.76
N ILE A 197 2.14 14.77 2.27
CA ILE A 197 1.79 14.66 3.70
C ILE A 197 3.04 14.36 4.54
N ALA A 198 3.95 13.51 4.07
CA ALA A 198 5.20 13.23 4.77
C ALA A 198 6.20 14.39 4.70
N ASN A 199 6.21 15.13 3.58
CA ASN A 199 7.21 16.15 3.26
C ASN A 199 6.54 17.52 2.95
N PRO A 200 6.20 18.32 3.98
CA PRO A 200 5.49 19.59 3.80
C PRO A 200 6.22 20.60 2.89
N ASN A 201 7.55 20.56 2.88
CA ASN A 201 8.38 21.50 2.11
C ASN A 201 8.37 21.21 0.60
N ALA A 202 7.93 20.02 0.16
CA ALA A 202 7.95 19.62 -1.25
C ALA A 202 6.88 20.36 -2.10
N GLY A 203 5.78 20.81 -1.48
CA GLY A 203 4.64 21.44 -2.17
C GLY A 203 4.62 22.98 -2.15
N GLY A 204 5.63 23.64 -1.58
CA GLY A 204 5.69 25.12 -1.52
C GLY A 204 4.48 25.79 -0.84
N ASN A 205 3.74 25.05 0.00
CA ASN A 205 2.48 25.46 0.65
C ASN A 205 1.31 25.80 -0.29
N ASN A 206 1.43 25.63 -1.61
CA ASN A 206 0.35 25.85 -2.57
C ASN A 206 -0.02 24.56 -3.30
N TYR A 207 -1.18 23.99 -2.96
CA TYR A 207 -1.66 22.72 -3.49
C TYR A 207 -2.65 22.86 -4.67
N ALA A 208 -2.80 24.07 -5.24
CA ALA A 208 -3.72 24.31 -6.37
C ALA A 208 -3.44 23.42 -7.58
N PHE A 209 -2.17 23.03 -7.76
CA PHE A 209 -1.74 22.18 -8.87
C PHE A 209 -2.40 20.79 -8.88
N LEU A 210 -2.90 20.31 -7.74
CA LEU A 210 -3.58 19.01 -7.64
C LEU A 210 -5.02 19.05 -8.18
N LEU A 211 -5.64 20.25 -8.24
CA LEU A 211 -7.07 20.39 -8.52
C LEU A 211 -7.52 19.81 -9.87
N PRO A 212 -6.80 20.00 -11.00
CA PRO A 212 -7.22 19.44 -12.28
C PRO A 212 -7.28 17.91 -12.26
N THR A 213 -6.24 17.27 -11.72
CA THR A 213 -6.17 15.80 -11.57
C THR A 213 -7.24 15.30 -10.62
N LEU A 214 -7.43 15.95 -9.46
CA LEU A 214 -8.46 15.56 -8.51
C LEU A 214 -9.87 15.67 -9.08
N ASN A 215 -10.17 16.74 -9.81
CA ASN A 215 -11.45 16.90 -10.50
C ASN A 215 -11.65 15.79 -11.54
N ALA A 216 -10.62 15.41 -12.30
CA ALA A 216 -10.73 14.32 -13.26
C ALA A 216 -11.04 12.98 -12.57
N VAL A 217 -10.41 12.70 -11.41
CA VAL A 217 -10.65 11.48 -10.63
C VAL A 217 -12.11 11.42 -10.15
N THR A 218 -12.71 12.55 -9.76
CA THR A 218 -14.14 12.58 -9.39
C THR A 218 -15.10 12.29 -10.55
N GLN A 219 -14.64 12.22 -11.80
CA GLN A 219 -15.49 11.82 -12.94
C GLN A 219 -15.38 10.33 -13.27
N ILE A 220 -14.48 9.59 -12.62
CA ILE A 220 -14.30 8.16 -12.86
C ILE A 220 -15.43 7.39 -12.18
N ASN A 221 -16.22 6.67 -12.98
CA ASN A 221 -17.24 5.77 -12.46
C ASN A 221 -16.76 4.31 -12.57
N ASN A 222 -16.17 3.78 -11.50
CA ASN A 222 -15.70 2.40 -11.44
C ASN A 222 -15.79 1.85 -10.01
N ASP A 223 -16.72 0.92 -9.85
CA ASP A 223 -17.02 0.18 -8.63
C ASP A 223 -15.81 -0.55 -8.02
N ASN A 224 -14.83 -0.96 -8.83
CA ASN A 224 -13.65 -1.66 -8.34
C ASN A 224 -12.64 -0.74 -7.62
N LEU A 225 -12.82 0.58 -7.66
CA LEU A 225 -11.90 1.57 -7.08
C LEU A 225 -12.33 2.06 -5.68
N LEU A 226 -13.25 1.35 -5.03
CA LEU A 226 -13.79 1.73 -3.72
C LEU A 226 -12.69 1.96 -2.66
N ALA A 227 -11.70 1.05 -2.60
CA ALA A 227 -10.61 1.11 -1.64
C ALA A 227 -9.71 2.33 -1.88
N GLU A 228 -9.39 2.59 -3.15
CA GLU A 228 -8.57 3.69 -3.62
C GLU A 228 -9.27 5.03 -3.35
N PHE A 229 -10.55 5.18 -3.71
CA PHE A 229 -11.32 6.39 -3.42
C PHE A 229 -11.47 6.67 -1.93
N THR A 230 -11.66 5.61 -1.13
CA THR A 230 -11.70 5.73 0.33
C THR A 230 -10.37 6.27 0.85
N LYS A 231 -9.23 5.67 0.46
CA LYS A 231 -7.92 6.16 0.92
C LYS A 231 -7.59 7.54 0.38
N LEU A 232 -7.94 7.84 -0.88
CA LEU A 232 -7.77 9.15 -1.48
C LEU A 232 -8.48 10.22 -0.64
N THR A 233 -9.72 9.95 -0.25
CA THR A 233 -10.50 10.82 0.66
C THR A 233 -9.75 11.06 1.97
N HIS A 234 -9.20 10.01 2.58
CA HIS A 234 -8.46 10.11 3.84
C HIS A 234 -7.17 10.94 3.72
N LEU A 235 -6.38 10.71 2.67
CA LEU A 235 -5.17 11.49 2.41
C LEU A 235 -5.50 12.95 2.09
N LEU A 236 -6.57 13.22 1.34
CA LEU A 236 -7.00 14.59 1.05
C LEU A 236 -7.46 15.34 2.30
N LEU A 237 -8.18 14.67 3.22
CA LEU A 237 -8.54 15.25 4.52
C LEU A 237 -7.28 15.62 5.31
N ALA A 238 -6.29 14.72 5.37
CA ALA A 238 -5.02 14.98 6.04
C ALA A 238 -4.28 16.17 5.41
N LEU A 239 -4.19 16.23 4.08
CA LEU A 239 -3.52 17.32 3.37
C LEU A 239 -4.26 18.66 3.51
N GLN A 240 -5.59 18.64 3.50
CA GLN A 240 -6.44 19.83 3.63
C GLN A 240 -6.18 20.61 4.92
N THR A 241 -5.82 19.93 6.02
CA THR A 241 -5.45 20.58 7.30
C THR A 241 -4.28 21.56 7.17
N ARG A 242 -3.50 21.45 6.09
CA ARG A 242 -2.30 22.26 5.80
C ARG A 242 -2.53 23.30 4.70
N VAL A 243 -3.70 23.33 4.07
CA VAL A 243 -4.02 24.28 3.01
C VAL A 243 -4.38 25.62 3.65
N SER A 244 -3.50 26.61 3.54
CA SER A 244 -3.73 27.95 4.10
C SER A 244 -4.65 28.83 3.23
N ASP A 245 -4.68 28.61 1.92
CA ASP A 245 -5.51 29.38 0.99
C ASP A 245 -6.99 28.97 1.13
N PRO A 246 -7.90 29.89 1.49
CA PRO A 246 -9.32 29.57 1.69
C PRO A 246 -10.04 29.07 0.43
N GLN A 247 -9.66 29.56 -0.75
CA GLN A 247 -10.29 29.15 -2.01
C GLN A 247 -9.90 27.72 -2.36
N ILE A 248 -8.60 27.39 -2.27
CA ILE A 248 -8.11 26.02 -2.49
C ILE A 248 -8.71 25.09 -1.44
N HIS A 249 -8.76 25.51 -0.18
CA HIS A 249 -9.36 24.74 0.91
C HIS A 249 -10.81 24.37 0.61
N HIS A 250 -11.62 25.34 0.17
CA HIS A 250 -13.02 25.11 -0.22
C HIS A 250 -13.14 24.14 -1.40
N GLN A 251 -12.30 24.26 -2.43
CA GLN A 251 -12.31 23.31 -3.55
C GLN A 251 -11.97 21.88 -3.12
N PHE A 252 -11.02 21.71 -2.20
CA PHE A 252 -10.73 20.41 -1.60
C PHE A 252 -11.94 19.85 -0.83
N GLN A 253 -12.69 20.70 -0.09
CA GLN A 253 -13.90 20.26 0.60
C GLN A 253 -14.96 19.72 -0.38
N LEU A 254 -15.17 20.40 -1.51
CA LEU A 254 -16.09 19.94 -2.55
C LEU A 254 -15.67 18.60 -3.16
N ILE A 255 -14.38 18.44 -3.50
CA ILE A 255 -13.84 17.19 -4.04
C ILE A 255 -14.01 16.05 -3.03
N ILE A 256 -13.68 16.28 -1.77
CA ILE A 256 -13.84 15.30 -0.69
C ILE A 256 -15.30 14.87 -0.53
N GLN A 257 -16.25 15.81 -0.62
CA GLN A 257 -17.69 15.49 -0.59
C GLN A 257 -18.12 14.64 -1.79
N LEU A 258 -17.64 14.95 -3.00
CA LEU A 258 -17.93 14.16 -4.21
C LEU A 258 -17.42 12.72 -4.07
N LEU A 259 -16.16 12.54 -3.63
CA LEU A 259 -15.57 11.22 -3.43
C LEU A 259 -16.31 10.41 -2.36
N ARG A 260 -16.73 11.05 -1.26
CA ARG A 260 -17.56 10.41 -0.22
C ARG A 260 -18.90 9.93 -0.76
N ASN A 261 -19.57 10.75 -1.57
CA ASN A 261 -20.84 10.39 -2.18
C ASN A 261 -20.69 9.21 -3.16
N GLN A 262 -19.62 9.18 -3.94
CA GLN A 262 -19.30 8.05 -4.83
C GLN A 262 -19.04 6.77 -4.04
N THR A 263 -18.20 6.84 -3.01
CA THR A 263 -17.87 5.71 -2.13
C THR A 263 -19.12 5.11 -1.48
N ALA A 264 -20.06 5.96 -1.02
CA ALA A 264 -21.32 5.54 -0.42
C ALA A 264 -22.32 4.92 -1.44
N ALA A 265 -22.25 5.32 -2.71
CA ALA A 265 -23.07 4.74 -3.77
C ALA A 265 -22.60 3.33 -4.15
N ILE A 266 -21.27 3.14 -4.23
CA ILE A 266 -20.61 1.89 -4.63
C ILE A 266 -20.82 0.78 -3.59
N SER A 267 -20.81 1.10 -2.29
CA SER A 267 -20.96 0.12 -1.19
C SER A 267 -22.26 -0.69 -1.19
N ASN A 268 -23.20 -0.43 -2.10
CA ASN A 268 -24.51 -1.09 -2.15
C ASN A 268 -24.60 -2.24 -3.19
N HIS A 269 -23.59 -2.46 -4.05
CA HIS A 269 -23.75 -3.38 -5.20
C HIS A 269 -22.47 -4.11 -5.65
N HIS A 270 -22.02 -5.15 -4.93
CA HIS A 270 -20.95 -6.03 -5.45
C HIS A 270 -21.27 -7.51 -5.29
N GLY A 271 -20.86 -8.32 -6.28
CA GLY A 271 -20.85 -9.77 -6.17
C GLY A 271 -19.72 -10.26 -5.26
N PHE A 272 -19.85 -11.47 -4.72
CA PHE A 272 -18.95 -12.07 -3.73
C PHE A 272 -17.45 -11.90 -4.03
N ALA A 273 -16.98 -12.24 -5.24
CA ALA A 273 -15.57 -12.14 -5.58
C ALA A 273 -15.03 -10.69 -5.58
N ALA A 274 -15.86 -9.71 -5.95
CA ALA A 274 -15.49 -8.30 -5.92
C ALA A 274 -15.41 -7.77 -4.48
N GLU A 275 -16.27 -8.27 -3.59
CA GLU A 275 -16.22 -7.96 -2.16
C GLU A 275 -14.91 -8.42 -1.52
N VAL A 276 -14.47 -9.66 -1.79
CA VAL A 276 -13.20 -10.19 -1.28
C VAL A 276 -12.01 -9.34 -1.71
N ASN A 277 -11.92 -9.05 -3.00
CA ASN A 277 -10.82 -8.25 -3.55
C ASN A 277 -10.86 -6.82 -3.01
N SER A 278 -12.04 -6.24 -2.82
CA SER A 278 -12.22 -4.91 -2.23
C SER A 278 -11.74 -4.85 -0.79
N ILE A 279 -12.07 -5.86 0.02
CA ILE A 279 -11.58 -6.00 1.41
C ILE A 279 -10.05 -6.12 1.42
N ALA A 280 -9.50 -7.03 0.62
CA ALA A 280 -8.06 -7.27 0.56
C ALA A 280 -7.29 -6.01 0.11
N LYS A 281 -7.75 -5.35 -0.95
CA LYS A 281 -7.17 -4.11 -1.48
C LYS A 281 -7.24 -2.99 -0.44
N LYS A 282 -8.39 -2.81 0.23
CA LYS A 282 -8.54 -1.82 1.30
C LYS A 282 -7.55 -2.04 2.43
N THR A 283 -7.46 -3.25 2.96
CA THR A 283 -6.53 -3.59 4.04
C THR A 283 -5.09 -3.33 3.65
N SER A 284 -4.72 -3.68 2.42
CA SER A 284 -3.38 -3.46 1.90
C SER A 284 -3.05 -1.97 1.77
N ILE A 285 -3.95 -1.20 1.19
CA ILE A 285 -3.82 0.26 1.07
C ILE A 285 -3.76 0.91 2.47
N ASP A 286 -4.55 0.43 3.44
CA ASP A 286 -4.52 0.92 4.81
C ASP A 286 -3.20 0.60 5.52
N LEU A 287 -2.61 -0.57 5.25
CA LEU A 287 -1.32 -0.99 5.76
C LEU A 287 -0.16 -0.16 5.21
N ILE A 288 -0.21 0.17 3.91
CA ILE A 288 0.85 0.89 3.19
C ILE A 288 0.80 2.39 3.52
N TYR A 289 -0.37 3.01 3.37
CA TYR A 289 -0.56 4.45 3.56
C TYR A 289 -0.96 4.77 5.00
N GLN A 290 0.00 4.62 5.90
CA GLN A 290 -0.20 4.88 7.33
C GLN A 290 -0.21 6.38 7.60
N LEU A 291 -1.30 6.87 8.16
CA LEU A 291 -1.44 8.25 8.65
C LEU A 291 -1.15 8.31 10.16
N PRO A 292 -0.57 9.42 10.68
CA PRO A 292 -0.51 9.68 12.11
C PRO A 292 -1.90 9.56 12.76
N LEU A 293 -1.97 9.03 13.99
CA LEU A 293 -3.24 8.76 14.69
C LEU A 293 -4.23 9.94 14.69
N HIS A 294 -3.73 11.18 14.82
CA HIS A 294 -4.58 12.39 14.82
C HIS A 294 -5.15 12.77 13.43
N LEU A 295 -4.65 12.15 12.36
CA LEU A 295 -5.12 12.31 10.98
C LEU A 295 -5.85 11.06 10.47
N GLN A 296 -5.95 10.01 11.28
CA GLN A 296 -6.72 8.83 10.94
C GLN A 296 -8.22 9.17 11.08
N PRO A 297 -9.03 8.97 10.04
CA PRO A 297 -10.47 9.17 10.15
C PRO A 297 -11.08 8.13 11.09
N GLU A 298 -12.21 8.47 11.71
CA GLU A 298 -12.96 7.52 12.53
C GLU A 298 -13.24 6.24 11.74
N HIS A 299 -12.87 5.08 12.29
CA HIS A 299 -13.15 3.77 11.72
C HIS A 299 -14.66 3.47 11.76
N ASN A 300 -15.41 4.06 10.84
CA ASN A 300 -16.79 3.70 10.58
C ASN A 300 -16.85 3.10 9.17
N GLY A 301 -16.66 1.78 9.09
CA GLY A 301 -16.69 1.03 7.83
C GLY A 301 -17.57 -0.23 7.93
N PRO A 302 -18.39 -0.52 6.90
CA PRO A 302 -19.50 -1.48 6.94
C PRO A 302 -19.10 -2.95 6.93
N TYR A 303 -17.82 -3.25 6.78
CA TYR A 303 -17.34 -4.61 6.71
C TYR A 303 -17.46 -5.21 8.10
N GLN A 304 -18.56 -5.84 8.48
CA GLN A 304 -18.53 -6.77 9.61
C GLN A 304 -17.73 -7.99 9.16
N LEU A 305 -17.21 -8.79 10.09
CA LEU A 305 -16.77 -10.15 9.72
C LEU A 305 -18.00 -10.78 9.06
N SER A 306 -17.88 -11.04 7.76
CA SER A 306 -18.94 -11.62 6.99
C SER A 306 -19.19 -13.04 7.49
N ASP A 307 -20.45 -13.41 7.48
CA ASP A 307 -21.01 -14.58 8.17
C ASP A 307 -20.45 -15.93 7.70
N ASP A 308 -20.89 -17.02 8.33
CA ASP A 308 -20.48 -18.39 7.95
C ASP A 308 -20.68 -18.65 6.45
N THR A 309 -21.71 -18.05 5.84
CA THR A 309 -22.00 -18.13 4.40
C THR A 309 -20.87 -17.55 3.56
N PHE A 310 -20.35 -16.39 3.94
CA PHE A 310 -19.22 -15.78 3.25
C PHE A 310 -17.98 -16.66 3.32
N TRP A 311 -17.64 -17.18 4.52
CA TRP A 311 -16.48 -18.05 4.69
C TRP A 311 -16.61 -19.36 3.91
N HIS A 312 -17.81 -19.93 3.85
CA HIS A 312 -18.08 -21.06 2.97
C HIS A 312 -17.77 -20.72 1.50
N GLY A 313 -18.21 -19.55 1.03
CA GLY A 313 -17.90 -19.08 -0.33
C GLY A 313 -16.40 -18.91 -0.59
N ILE A 314 -15.62 -18.45 0.41
CA ILE A 314 -14.16 -18.33 0.32
C ILE A 314 -13.53 -19.71 0.15
N VAL A 315 -13.88 -20.64 1.04
CA VAL A 315 -13.29 -21.99 1.04
C VAL A 315 -13.64 -22.74 -0.24
N GLU A 316 -14.88 -22.64 -0.73
CA GLU A 316 -15.30 -23.26 -1.99
C GLU A 316 -14.55 -22.73 -3.22
N ASN A 317 -14.11 -21.46 -3.18
CA ASN A 317 -13.47 -20.79 -4.31
C ASN A 317 -12.01 -20.42 -4.02
N ILE A 318 -11.38 -21.01 -3.01
CA ILE A 318 -10.07 -20.58 -2.50
C ILE A 318 -9.00 -20.55 -3.59
N ASN A 319 -8.98 -21.55 -4.47
CA ASN A 319 -8.05 -21.66 -5.60
C ASN A 319 -8.28 -20.62 -6.72
N LYS A 320 -9.40 -19.90 -6.72
CA LYS A 320 -9.74 -18.87 -7.73
C LYS A 320 -9.34 -17.47 -7.29
N HIS A 321 -8.97 -17.29 -6.02
CA HIS A 321 -8.53 -16.01 -5.49
C HIS A 321 -7.04 -15.82 -5.70
N LYS A 322 -6.64 -14.55 -5.86
CA LYS A 322 -5.22 -14.20 -5.95
C LYS A 322 -4.54 -14.46 -4.60
N PRO A 323 -3.27 -14.89 -4.59
CA PRO A 323 -2.64 -15.32 -3.35
C PRO A 323 -2.05 -14.15 -2.53
N GLY A 324 -1.57 -13.07 -3.18
CA GLY A 324 -0.91 -11.94 -2.53
C GLY A 324 -1.84 -10.98 -1.78
N LEU A 325 -1.33 -9.78 -1.48
CA LEU A 325 -2.07 -8.76 -0.72
C LEU A 325 -3.36 -8.27 -1.41
N ASP A 326 -3.47 -8.37 -2.74
CA ASP A 326 -4.72 -8.03 -3.45
C ASP A 326 -5.77 -9.17 -3.44
N GLY A 327 -5.51 -10.24 -2.68
CA GLY A 327 -6.41 -11.38 -2.50
C GLY A 327 -6.31 -12.03 -1.11
N LEU A 328 -5.98 -13.32 -1.05
CA LEU A 328 -6.07 -14.14 0.17
C LEU A 328 -5.18 -13.65 1.31
N ALA A 329 -3.92 -13.25 1.04
CA ALA A 329 -3.06 -12.71 2.09
C ALA A 329 -3.63 -11.40 2.65
N GLY A 330 -4.12 -10.50 1.79
CA GLY A 330 -4.78 -9.26 2.22
C GLY A 330 -6.07 -9.49 3.01
N LEU A 331 -6.86 -10.49 2.62
CA LEU A 331 -8.02 -10.93 3.40
C LEU A 331 -7.59 -11.48 4.77
N GLY A 332 -6.53 -12.29 4.83
CA GLY A 332 -5.95 -12.78 6.08
C GLY A 332 -5.53 -11.64 7.00
N LEU A 333 -4.86 -10.61 6.47
CA LEU A 333 -4.49 -9.41 7.21
C LEU A 333 -5.71 -8.64 7.75
N HIS A 334 -6.81 -8.59 6.97
CA HIS A 334 -8.04 -7.93 7.40
C HIS A 334 -8.63 -8.60 8.64
N ILE A 335 -8.62 -9.93 8.66
CA ILE A 335 -9.06 -10.73 9.80
C ILE A 335 -8.12 -10.49 10.99
N LEU A 336 -6.80 -10.51 10.77
CA LEU A 336 -5.81 -10.29 11.82
C LEU A 336 -6.00 -8.95 12.53
N ASN A 337 -6.13 -7.86 11.77
CA ASN A 337 -6.28 -6.50 12.31
C ASN A 337 -7.53 -6.31 13.18
N ARG A 338 -8.49 -7.23 13.10
CA ARG A 338 -9.72 -7.22 13.92
C ARG A 338 -9.67 -8.15 15.11
N ALA A 339 -8.77 -9.11 15.07
CA ALA A 339 -8.59 -10.11 16.11
C ALA A 339 -7.56 -9.66 17.17
N SER A 340 -6.66 -8.74 16.80
CA SER A 340 -5.62 -8.12 17.63
C SER A 340 -6.13 -6.94 18.45
#